data_AF-A0A7Z0PU14-F1
#
_entry.id   AF-A0A7Z0PU14-F1
#
_cell.length_a   1.000
_cell.length_b   1.000
_cell.length_c   1.000
_cell.angle_alpha   90.00
_cell.angle_beta   90.00
_cell.angle_gamma   90.00
#
_symmetry.space_group_name_H-M   'P 1'
#
loop_
_entity.id
_entity.type
_entity.pdbx_description
1 polymer ?
#
loop_
_entity_poly.entity_id
_entity_poly.type
_entity_poly.pdbx_seq_one_letter_code
_entity_poly.pdbx_strand_id
1 'polypeptide(L)'
;MSPQGMAGPVKPGELLSEPEVALLTRALSEWGGPAHCSPQLAVGMGFTGTQDLYDQCRRLRQALGDNTPLTAADWARTLLATEIVFVSDLAGSGVEWPTTTGRDEAETLQLLRAIQRKLAPTVSPYYGKTPSD
;
A
#
# COMPACT_ATOMS: atom_id res chain seq x y z
N MET A 1 28.58 12.47 -5.38
CA MET A 1 28.23 11.23 -6.10
C MET A 1 26.71 11.19 -6.15
N SER A 2 26.12 11.63 -7.25
CA SER A 2 24.66 11.79 -7.39
C SER A 2 24.01 10.41 -7.51
N PRO A 3 22.89 10.12 -6.83
CA PRO A 3 22.16 8.88 -7.04
C PRO A 3 21.47 8.97 -8.40
N GLN A 4 22.06 8.31 -9.40
CA GLN A 4 21.47 8.14 -10.72
C GLN A 4 20.36 7.09 -10.61
N GLY A 5 19.14 7.47 -11.05
CA GLY A 5 18.08 6.54 -11.41
C GLY A 5 16.93 6.35 -10.42
N MET A 6 16.30 7.42 -9.91
CA MET A 6 14.91 7.26 -9.48
C MET A 6 14.05 7.13 -10.73
N ALA A 7 13.54 5.92 -10.98
CA ALA A 7 12.50 5.71 -11.97
C ALA A 7 11.40 6.77 -11.74
N GLY A 8 11.04 7.50 -12.79
CA GLY A 8 9.99 8.51 -12.71
C GLY A 8 8.66 7.91 -12.25
N PRO A 9 7.67 8.75 -11.88
CA PRO A 9 6.36 8.25 -11.47
C PRO A 9 5.78 7.25 -12.49
N VAL A 10 5.29 6.10 -12.01
CA VAL A 10 4.80 5.00 -12.85
C VAL A 10 3.31 4.83 -12.65
N LYS A 11 2.57 4.60 -13.74
CA LYS A 11 1.11 4.40 -13.66
C LYS A 11 0.76 3.01 -13.14
N PRO A 12 -0.30 2.86 -12.34
CA PRO A 12 -0.77 1.57 -11.84
C PRO A 12 -0.94 0.50 -12.93
N GLY A 13 -1.63 0.82 -14.04
CA GLY A 13 -1.91 -0.12 -15.13
C GLY A 13 -0.69 -0.49 -15.98
N GLU A 14 0.45 0.17 -15.80
CA GLU A 14 1.72 -0.24 -16.43
C GLU A 14 2.42 -1.36 -15.64
N LEU A 15 2.13 -1.49 -14.34
CA LEU A 15 2.77 -2.46 -13.44
C LEU A 15 1.83 -3.58 -12.99
N LEU A 16 0.56 -3.26 -12.75
CA LEU A 16 -0.40 -4.10 -12.06
C LEU A 16 -1.63 -4.39 -12.92
N SER A 17 -2.23 -5.56 -12.73
CA SER A 17 -3.52 -5.93 -13.31
C SER A 17 -4.68 -5.30 -12.55
N GLU A 18 -5.88 -5.29 -13.14
CA GLU A 18 -7.08 -4.76 -12.47
C GLU A 18 -7.37 -5.42 -11.12
N PRO A 19 -7.30 -6.76 -10.94
CA PRO A 19 -7.48 -7.38 -9.62
C PRO A 19 -6.45 -6.93 -8.58
N GLU A 20 -5.21 -6.69 -9.01
CA GLU A 20 -4.12 -6.23 -8.14
C GLU A 20 -4.34 -4.78 -7.70
N VAL A 21 -4.72 -3.89 -8.63
CA VAL A 21 -5.10 -2.51 -8.31
C VAL A 21 -6.33 -2.47 -7.39
N ALA A 22 -7.32 -3.33 -7.65
CA ALA A 22 -8.52 -3.44 -6.83
C ALA A 22 -8.20 -3.91 -5.41
N LEU A 23 -7.25 -4.84 -5.24
CA LEU A 23 -6.78 -5.28 -3.93
C LEU A 23 -6.13 -4.13 -3.16
N LEU A 24 -5.18 -3.40 -3.77
CA LEU A 24 -4.53 -2.25 -3.12
C LEU A 24 -5.52 -1.16 -2.74
N THR A 25 -6.46 -0.85 -3.64
CA THR A 25 -7.51 0.15 -3.39
C THR A 25 -8.41 -0.26 -2.22
N ARG A 26 -8.79 -1.53 -2.13
CA ARG A 26 -9.58 -2.05 -1.01
C ARG A 26 -8.78 -1.98 0.29
N ALA A 27 -7.54 -2.46 0.30
CA ALA A 27 -6.69 -2.46 1.49
C ALA A 27 -6.52 -1.05 2.08
N LEU A 28 -6.26 -0.04 1.24
CA LEU A 28 -6.16 1.35 1.69
C LEU A 28 -7.49 1.90 2.26
N SER A 29 -8.63 1.30 1.93
CA SER A 29 -9.93 1.69 2.47
C SER A 29 -10.10 1.27 3.94
N GLU A 30 -9.50 0.16 4.34
CA GLU A 30 -9.61 -0.39 5.70
C GLU A 30 -8.99 0.52 6.76
N TRP A 31 -7.97 1.30 6.39
CA TRP A 31 -7.37 2.29 7.29
C TRP A 31 -8.34 3.44 7.65
N GLY A 32 -9.36 3.69 6.84
CA GLY A 32 -10.44 4.62 7.18
C GLY A 32 -11.61 3.98 7.94
N GLY A 33 -11.49 2.70 8.30
CA GLY A 33 -12.54 1.88 8.91
C GLY A 33 -12.03 1.06 10.11
N PRO A 34 -12.05 -0.28 10.06
CA PRO A 34 -11.81 -1.14 11.23
C PRO A 34 -10.35 -1.19 11.70
N ALA A 35 -9.39 -0.78 10.85
CA ALA A 35 -7.98 -0.82 11.24
C ALA A 35 -7.64 0.29 12.27
N HIS A 36 -6.83 -0.06 13.26
CA HIS A 36 -6.49 0.82 14.38
C HIS A 36 -5.02 1.22 14.32
N CYS A 37 -4.70 2.24 13.51
CA CYS A 37 -3.31 2.69 13.38
C CYS A 37 -2.89 3.64 14.51
N SER A 38 -1.87 3.25 15.28
CA SER A 38 -1.18 4.17 16.18
C SER A 38 -0.37 5.21 15.39
N PRO A 39 -0.08 6.40 15.97
CA PRO A 39 0.77 7.40 15.33
C PRO A 39 2.16 6.86 14.99
N GLN A 40 2.76 6.04 15.86
CA GLN A 40 4.08 5.45 15.65
C GLN A 40 4.08 4.47 14.49
N LEU A 41 3.02 3.68 14.33
CA LEU A 41 2.87 2.78 13.21
C LEU A 41 2.70 3.55 11.90
N ALA A 42 1.91 4.63 11.90
CA ALA A 42 1.76 5.51 10.73
C ALA A 42 3.11 6.09 10.30
N VAL A 43 3.92 6.56 11.26
CA VAL A 43 5.29 7.03 11.00
C VAL A 43 6.19 5.92 10.47
N GLY A 44 6.11 4.72 11.04
CA GLY A 44 6.85 3.55 10.54
C GLY A 44 6.50 3.18 9.09
N MET A 45 5.24 3.39 8.69
CA MET A 45 4.78 3.18 7.31
C MET A 45 5.15 4.32 6.34
N GLY A 46 5.75 5.40 6.84
CA GLY A 46 6.18 6.54 6.04
C GLY A 46 5.24 7.74 6.02
N PHE A 47 4.18 7.74 6.84
CA PHE A 47 3.30 8.90 6.99
C PHE A 47 3.82 9.84 8.08
N THR A 48 3.34 11.07 8.13
CA THR A 48 3.72 12.03 9.21
C THR A 48 2.92 11.81 10.50
N GLY A 49 1.86 11.02 10.45
CA GLY A 49 1.01 10.63 11.57
C GLY A 49 -0.30 10.00 11.11
N THR A 50 -1.19 9.69 12.04
CA THR A 50 -2.46 8.99 11.74
C THR A 50 -3.38 9.79 10.81
N GLN A 51 -3.45 11.12 10.96
CA GLN A 51 -4.27 11.95 10.07
C GLN A 51 -3.73 11.94 8.63
N ASP A 52 -2.41 12.07 8.47
CA ASP A 52 -1.76 12.01 7.16
C ASP A 52 -1.90 10.62 6.53
N LEU A 53 -1.84 9.53 7.31
CA LEU A 53 -2.18 8.19 6.82
C LEU A 53 -3.57 8.20 6.15
N TYR A 54 -4.61 8.74 6.79
CA TYR A 54 -5.95 8.73 6.23
C TYR A 54 -6.07 9.57 4.95
N ASP A 55 -5.46 10.76 4.95
CA ASP A 55 -5.51 11.66 3.80
C ASP A 55 -4.71 11.10 2.62
N GLN A 56 -3.55 10.50 2.87
CA GLN A 56 -2.75 9.82 1.86
C GLN A 56 -3.42 8.53 1.36
N CYS A 57 -4.03 7.71 2.22
CA CYS A 57 -4.81 6.56 1.78
C CYS A 57 -5.94 6.97 0.83
N ARG A 58 -6.63 8.08 1.12
CA ARG A 58 -7.66 8.64 0.21
C ARG A 58 -7.05 9.06 -1.13
N ARG A 59 -5.95 9.82 -1.11
CA ARG A 59 -5.25 10.27 -2.33
C ARG A 59 -4.75 9.09 -3.17
N LEU A 60 -4.10 8.11 -2.54
CA LEU A 60 -3.51 6.95 -3.20
C LEU A 60 -4.58 6.05 -3.82
N ARG A 61 -5.72 5.85 -3.13
CA ARG A 61 -6.88 5.15 -3.70
C ARG A 61 -7.41 5.82 -4.96
N GLN A 62 -7.54 7.15 -4.93
CA GLN A 62 -7.96 7.90 -6.11
C GLN A 62 -6.94 7.75 -7.24
N ALA A 63 -5.64 7.91 -6.96
CA ALA A 63 -4.60 7.76 -7.96
C ALA A 63 -4.54 6.35 -8.58
N LEU A 64 -4.76 5.30 -7.76
CA LEU A 64 -4.90 3.91 -8.23
C LEU A 64 -6.08 3.76 -9.19
N GLY A 65 -7.26 4.28 -8.82
CA GLY A 65 -8.48 4.19 -9.63
C GLY A 65 -8.41 5.03 -10.92
N ASP A 66 -7.82 6.22 -10.85
CA ASP A 66 -7.66 7.14 -11.98
C ASP A 66 -6.45 6.79 -12.86
N ASN A 67 -5.71 5.72 -12.52
CA ASN A 67 -4.48 5.31 -13.19
C ASN A 67 -3.44 6.46 -13.30
N THR A 68 -3.36 7.28 -12.25
CA THR A 68 -2.45 8.43 -12.16
C THR A 68 -1.05 7.96 -11.75
N PRO A 69 0.04 8.52 -12.34
CA PRO A 69 1.40 8.14 -11.96
C PRO A 69 1.68 8.31 -10.47
N LEU A 70 2.27 7.27 -9.87
CA LEU A 70 2.67 7.24 -8.46
C LEU A 70 4.18 7.24 -8.32
N THR A 71 4.69 7.94 -7.31
CA THR A 71 6.12 7.94 -6.99
C THR A 71 6.57 6.60 -6.39
N ALA A 72 7.87 6.37 -6.31
CA ALA A 72 8.39 5.18 -5.62
C ALA A 72 8.02 5.16 -4.12
N ALA A 73 7.99 6.33 -3.46
CA ALA A 73 7.52 6.46 -2.08
C ALA A 73 6.03 6.10 -1.96
N ASP A 74 5.20 6.56 -2.90
CA ASP A 74 3.78 6.24 -2.95
C ASP A 74 3.54 4.73 -3.08
N TRP A 75 4.30 4.06 -3.95
CA TRP A 75 4.25 2.61 -4.10
C TRP A 75 4.69 1.88 -2.83
N ALA A 76 5.75 2.35 -2.17
CA ALA A 76 6.25 1.76 -0.94
C ALA A 76 5.24 1.92 0.22
N ARG A 77 4.63 3.11 0.38
CA ARG A 77 3.56 3.36 1.36
C ARG A 77 2.35 2.48 1.09
N THR A 78 1.93 2.40 -0.18
CA THR A 78 0.78 1.58 -0.59
C THR A 78 1.00 0.11 -0.28
N LEU A 79 2.18 -0.43 -0.62
CA LEU A 79 2.51 -1.83 -0.39
C LEU A 79 2.58 -2.15 1.10
N LEU A 80 3.31 -1.36 1.88
CA LEU A 80 3.50 -1.60 3.31
C LEU A 80 2.17 -1.47 4.09
N ALA A 81 1.37 -0.46 3.78
CA ALA A 81 0.04 -0.29 4.36
C ALA A 81 -0.90 -1.45 4.03
N THR A 82 -0.80 -2.02 2.82
CA THR A 82 -1.56 -3.21 2.41
C THR A 82 -1.14 -4.46 3.17
N GLU A 83 0.17 -4.69 3.29
CA GLU A 83 0.71 -5.85 3.99
C GLU A 83 0.28 -5.87 5.46
N ILE A 84 0.37 -4.73 6.14
CA ILE A 84 0.00 -4.62 7.55
C ILE A 84 -1.50 -4.79 7.72
N VAL A 85 -2.32 -4.11 6.91
CA VAL A 85 -3.78 -4.14 7.10
C VAL A 85 -4.38 -5.51 6.80
N PHE A 86 -3.81 -6.23 5.84
CA PHE A 86 -4.25 -7.58 5.50
C PHE A 86 -3.85 -8.61 6.56
N VAL A 87 -2.61 -8.57 7.05
CA VAL A 87 -2.05 -9.68 7.86
C VAL A 87 -2.21 -9.45 9.36
N SER A 88 -2.30 -8.21 9.82
CA SER A 88 -2.29 -7.90 11.26
C SER A 88 -3.70 -7.90 11.85
N ASP A 89 -3.92 -8.72 12.87
CA ASP A 89 -5.10 -8.63 13.74
C ASP A 89 -4.99 -7.53 14.80
N LEU A 90 -3.75 -7.11 15.10
CA LEU A 90 -3.48 -6.15 16.18
C LEU A 90 -3.68 -4.70 15.71
N ALA A 91 -3.29 -4.40 14.47
CA ALA A 91 -3.36 -3.05 13.91
C ALA A 91 -4.19 -2.98 12.62
N GLY A 92 -4.31 -4.09 11.90
CA GLY A 92 -5.03 -4.20 10.64
C GLY A 92 -6.44 -4.74 10.84
N SER A 93 -6.97 -5.31 9.76
CA SER A 93 -8.29 -5.94 9.71
C SER A 93 -8.17 -7.43 9.39
N GLY A 94 -7.13 -8.13 9.89
CA GLY A 94 -6.81 -9.51 9.51
C GLY A 94 -7.97 -10.48 9.72
N VAL A 95 -8.43 -10.67 10.96
CA VAL A 95 -9.61 -11.50 11.31
C VAL A 95 -10.86 -11.08 10.53
N GLU A 96 -11.01 -9.77 10.32
CA GLU A 96 -12.18 -9.22 9.65
C GLU A 96 -12.03 -9.18 8.13
N TRP A 97 -10.90 -9.63 7.55
CA TRP A 97 -10.59 -9.40 6.15
C TRP A 97 -11.61 -10.07 5.22
N PRO A 98 -11.99 -11.35 5.41
CA PRO A 98 -13.05 -11.96 4.61
C PRO A 98 -14.40 -11.26 4.80
N THR A 99 -14.70 -10.81 6.03
CA THR A 99 -15.98 -10.19 6.37
C THR A 99 -16.13 -8.78 5.82
N THR A 100 -15.07 -7.99 5.86
CA THR A 100 -15.05 -6.58 5.45
C THR A 100 -14.85 -6.45 3.95
N THR A 101 -14.00 -7.28 3.36
CA THR A 101 -13.63 -7.19 1.94
C THR A 101 -14.37 -8.17 1.03
N GLY A 102 -14.95 -9.24 1.60
CA GLY A 102 -15.55 -10.34 0.84
C GLY A 102 -14.53 -11.23 0.11
N ARG A 103 -13.23 -11.11 0.43
CA ARG A 103 -12.14 -11.82 -0.26
C ARG A 103 -11.64 -13.01 0.54
N ASP A 104 -11.31 -14.08 -0.18
CA ASP A 104 -10.60 -15.22 0.38
C ASP A 104 -9.15 -14.85 0.75
N GLU A 105 -8.68 -15.37 1.88
CA GLU A 105 -7.32 -15.09 2.38
C GLU A 105 -6.23 -15.67 1.47
N ALA A 106 -6.40 -16.90 0.99
CA ALA A 106 -5.41 -17.56 0.16
C ALA A 106 -5.30 -16.87 -1.20
N GLU A 107 -6.43 -16.48 -1.80
CA GLU A 107 -6.46 -15.66 -3.01
C GLU A 107 -5.79 -14.29 -2.78
N THR A 108 -6.13 -13.62 -1.68
CA THR A 108 -5.53 -12.33 -1.31
C THR A 108 -4.01 -12.44 -1.18
N LEU A 109 -3.52 -13.49 -0.51
CA LEU A 109 -2.10 -13.74 -0.33
C LEU A 109 -1.39 -13.99 -1.67
N GLN A 110 -2.01 -14.74 -2.59
CA GLN A 110 -1.46 -14.98 -3.92
C GLN A 110 -1.33 -13.68 -4.73
N LEU A 111 -2.36 -12.84 -4.72
CA LEU A 111 -2.34 -11.52 -5.35
C LEU A 111 -1.28 -10.62 -4.72
N LEU A 112 -1.19 -10.56 -3.40
CA LEU A 112 -0.20 -9.75 -2.69
C LEU A 112 1.23 -10.17 -3.06
N ARG A 113 1.50 -11.48 -3.16
CA ARG A 113 2.82 -11.98 -3.60
C ARG A 113 3.12 -11.62 -5.05
N ALA A 114 2.12 -11.56 -5.93
CA ALA A 114 2.29 -11.10 -7.30
C ALA A 114 2.63 -9.60 -7.35
N ILE A 115 1.90 -8.78 -6.59
CA ILE A 115 2.14 -7.34 -6.44
C ILE A 115 3.56 -7.07 -5.94
N GLN A 116 3.98 -7.75 -4.86
CA GLN A 116 5.32 -7.59 -4.30
C GLN A 116 6.43 -7.85 -5.34
N ARG A 117 6.29 -8.90 -6.15
CA ARG A 117 7.26 -9.21 -7.22
C ARG A 117 7.29 -8.12 -8.30
N LYS A 118 6.13 -7.60 -8.70
CA LYS A 118 6.00 -6.56 -9.72
C LYS A 118 6.51 -5.20 -9.25
N LEU A 119 6.27 -4.86 -7.98
CA LEU A 119 6.70 -3.59 -7.39
C LEU A 119 8.16 -3.61 -6.93
N ALA A 120 8.77 -4.79 -6.75
CA ALA A 120 10.13 -4.93 -6.21
C ALA A 120 11.17 -3.97 -6.84
N PRO A 121 11.26 -3.81 -8.18
CA PRO A 121 12.20 -2.85 -8.77
C PRO A 121 11.95 -1.41 -8.31
N THR A 122 10.68 -1.01 -8.21
CA THR A 122 10.25 0.33 -7.82
C THR A 122 10.47 0.60 -6.33
N VAL A 123 10.21 -0.37 -5.46
CA VAL A 123 10.24 -0.17 -4.00
C VAL A 123 11.53 -0.61 -3.32
N SER A 124 12.41 -1.34 -4.02
CA SER A 124 13.70 -1.82 -3.46
C SER A 124 14.57 -0.75 -2.79
N PRO A 125 14.59 0.54 -3.20
CA PRO A 125 15.35 1.58 -2.49
C PRO A 125 14.90 1.80 -1.03
N TYR A 126 13.67 1.42 -0.70
CA TYR A 126 13.04 1.57 0.62
C TYR A 126 13.11 0.30 1.48
N TYR A 127 13.73 -0.80 1.02
CA TYR A 127 13.87 -1.98 1.87
C TYR A 127 14.65 -1.68 3.16
N GLY A 128 14.03 -1.98 4.30
CA GLY A 128 14.57 -1.69 5.63
C GLY A 128 14.61 -0.19 5.98
N LYS A 129 13.93 0.67 5.21
CA LYS A 129 13.88 2.12 5.41
C LYS A 129 12.44 2.60 5.41
N THR A 130 12.19 3.72 6.08
CA THR A 130 10.89 4.38 6.05
C THR A 130 10.66 4.99 4.66
N PRO A 131 9.46 4.82 4.05
CA PRO A 131 9.07 5.54 2.83
C PRO A 131 8.94 7.06 3.08
N SER A 132 10.07 7.77 3.06
CA SER A 132 10.07 9.23 3.09
C SER A 132 9.70 9.81 1.71
N ASP A 133 9.12 11.02 1.73
CA ASP A 133 8.90 11.82 0.51
C ASP A 133 10.19 12.06 -0.29
#